data_AF-Q0C202-F1
#
_entry.id   AF-Q0C202-F1
#
_cell.length_a   1.000
_cell.length_b   1.000
_cell.length_c   1.000
_cell.angle_alpha   90.00
_cell.angle_beta   90.00
_cell.angle_gamma   90.00
#
_symmetry.space_group_name_H-M   'P 1'
#
loop_
_entity.id
_entity.type
_entity.pdbx_description
1 polymer ?
#
loop_
_entity_poly.entity_id
_entity_poly.type
_entity_poly.pdbx_seq_one_letter_code
_entity_poly.pdbx_strand_id
1 'polypeptide(L)'
;MTSNYIRALALRHAALERQIETEMKAPLPDTLKIMRLKKLRLACRDSLRDVISRKRRGRSQRIIPSDPSNRSARPAPSAQMPGEA
;
A
#
# COMPACT_ATOMS: atom_id res chain seq x y z
N MET A 1 -9.24 6.41 9.12
CA MET A 1 -10.16 6.30 7.97
C MET A 1 -9.88 5.09 7.06
N THR A 2 -8.63 4.80 6.67
CA THR A 2 -8.32 3.75 5.67
C THR A 2 -8.58 2.30 6.09
N SER A 3 -8.46 1.92 7.38
CA SER A 3 -8.71 0.53 7.79
C SER A 3 -10.20 0.14 7.74
N ASN A 4 -11.11 1.06 8.12
CA ASN A 4 -12.56 0.85 8.04
C ASN A 4 -13.02 0.67 6.59
N TYR A 5 -12.45 1.46 5.66
CA TYR A 5 -12.75 1.33 4.23
C TYR A 5 -12.33 -0.03 3.66
N ILE A 6 -11.11 -0.51 4.01
CA ILE A 6 -10.62 -1.83 3.61
C ILE A 6 -11.54 -2.93 4.17
N ARG A 7 -11.94 -2.82 5.45
CA ARG A 7 -12.85 -3.78 6.09
C ARG A 7 -14.20 -3.81 5.38
N ALA A 8 -14.77 -2.66 5.04
CA ALA A 8 -16.03 -2.57 4.31
C ALA A 8 -15.95 -3.21 2.92
N LEU A 9 -14.86 -2.99 2.17
CA LEU A 9 -14.64 -3.65 0.89
C LEU A 9 -14.50 -5.17 1.05
N ALA A 10 -13.76 -5.64 2.05
CA ALA A 10 -13.60 -7.08 2.30
C ALA A 10 -14.93 -7.75 2.63
N LEU A 11 -15.77 -7.11 3.44
CA LEU A 11 -17.12 -7.59 3.74
C LEU A 11 -18.00 -7.65 2.49
N ARG A 12 -17.96 -6.60 1.65
CA ARG A 12 -18.69 -6.59 0.37
C ARG A 12 -18.21 -7.70 -0.57
N HIS A 13 -16.91 -7.94 -0.65
CA HIS A 13 -16.36 -9.04 -1.45
C HIS A 13 -16.88 -10.39 -0.98
N ALA A 14 -16.81 -10.66 0.33
CA ALA A 14 -17.31 -11.91 0.91
C ALA A 14 -18.82 -12.09 0.69
N ALA A 15 -19.61 -11.02 0.78
CA ALA A 15 -21.04 -11.06 0.50
C ALA A 15 -21.35 -11.41 -0.95
N LEU A 16 -20.60 -10.84 -1.90
CA LEU A 16 -20.74 -11.15 -3.33
C LEU A 16 -20.36 -12.61 -3.63
N GLU A 17 -19.33 -13.15 -2.98
CA GLU A 17 -18.96 -14.56 -3.11
C GLU A 17 -20.05 -15.50 -2.62
N ARG A 18 -20.61 -15.23 -1.44
CA ARG A 18 -21.76 -16.00 -0.93
C ARG A 18 -22.95 -15.94 -1.88
N GLN A 19 -23.26 -14.76 -2.43
CA GLN A 19 -24.35 -14.63 -3.40
C GLN A 19 -24.08 -15.45 -4.67
N ILE A 20 -22.86 -15.42 -5.22
CA ILE A 20 -22.49 -16.24 -6.38
C ILE A 20 -22.65 -17.73 -6.07
N GLU A 21 -22.19 -18.18 -4.91
CA GLU A 21 -22.31 -19.58 -4.50
C GLU A 21 -23.76 -20.02 -4.35
N THR A 22 -24.62 -19.17 -3.77
CA THR A 22 -26.06 -19.44 -3.63
C THR A 22 -26.73 -19.55 -4.99
N GLU A 23 -26.48 -18.60 -5.89
CA GLU A 23 -27.06 -18.62 -7.26
C GLU A 23 -26.56 -19.82 -8.07
N MET A 24 -25.30 -20.25 -7.86
CA MET A 24 -24.74 -21.40 -8.55
C MET A 24 -25.24 -22.74 -8.02
N LYS A 25 -25.66 -22.80 -6.76
CA LYS A 25 -26.30 -23.97 -6.15
C LYS A 25 -27.81 -24.02 -6.39
N ALA A 26 -28.40 -22.96 -6.95
CA ALA A 26 -29.82 -22.93 -7.25
C ALA A 26 -30.18 -24.00 -8.31
N PRO A 27 -31.37 -24.61 -8.23
CA PRO A 27 -31.81 -25.63 -9.18
C PRO A 27 -31.92 -25.10 -10.61
N LEU A 28 -32.11 -23.79 -10.78
CA LEU A 28 -32.02 -23.09 -12.05
C LEU A 28 -31.11 -21.85 -11.88
N PRO A 29 -29.82 -21.93 -12.25
CA PRO A 29 -28.89 -20.82 -12.05
C PRO A 29 -29.14 -19.68 -13.04
N ASP A 30 -29.34 -18.47 -12.52
CA ASP A 30 -29.41 -17.25 -13.35
C ASP A 30 -28.01 -16.81 -13.78
N THR A 31 -27.65 -17.16 -15.02
CA THR A 31 -26.33 -16.90 -15.60
C THR A 31 -26.02 -15.40 -15.75
N LEU A 32 -27.04 -14.57 -16.01
CA LEU A 32 -26.87 -13.12 -16.12
C LEU A 32 -26.60 -12.49 -14.76
N LYS A 33 -27.34 -12.92 -13.74
CA LYS A 33 -27.12 -12.51 -12.35
C LYS A 33 -25.75 -12.95 -11.86
N ILE A 34 -25.34 -14.19 -12.12
CA ILE A 34 -24.00 -14.70 -11.78
C ILE A 34 -22.91 -13.89 -12.48
N MET A 35 -23.07 -13.57 -13.77
CA MET A 35 -22.12 -12.75 -14.50
C MET A 35 -22.01 -11.34 -13.89
N ARG A 36 -23.14 -10.71 -13.55
CA ARG A 36 -23.17 -9.40 -12.89
C ARG A 36 -22.46 -9.44 -11.52
N LEU A 37 -22.77 -10.45 -10.71
CA LEU A 37 -22.14 -10.64 -9.40
C LEU A 37 -20.62 -10.86 -9.52
N LYS A 38 -20.17 -11.66 -10.50
CA LYS A 38 -18.74 -11.88 -10.77
C LYS A 38 -18.03 -10.59 -11.19
N LYS A 39 -18.65 -9.74 -12.01
CA LYS A 39 -18.11 -8.42 -12.39
C LYS A 39 -17.99 -7.50 -11.16
N LEU A 40 -19.02 -7.45 -10.31
CA LEU A 40 -18.98 -6.68 -9.08
C LEU A 40 -17.90 -7.18 -8.11
N ARG A 41 -17.74 -8.51 -7.98
CA ARG A 41 -16.68 -9.11 -7.18
C ARG A 41 -15.30 -8.69 -7.68
N LEU A 42 -15.09 -8.75 -8.99
CA LEU A 42 -13.84 -8.35 -9.63
C LEU A 42 -13.49 -6.89 -9.32
N ALA A 43 -14.43 -5.97 -9.54
CA ALA A 43 -14.23 -4.54 -9.25
C ALA A 43 -13.92 -4.28 -7.77
N CYS A 44 -14.57 -5.01 -6.85
CA CYS A 44 -14.33 -4.88 -5.42
C CYS A 44 -12.93 -5.39 -5.02
N ARG A 45 -12.50 -6.52 -5.60
CA ARG A 45 -11.15 -7.08 -5.42
C ARG A 45 -10.06 -6.13 -5.94
N ASP A 46 -10.27 -5.54 -7.11
CA ASP A 46 -9.30 -4.63 -7.71
C ASP A 46 -9.19 -3.34 -6.88
N SER A 47 -10.33 -2.83 -6.39
CA SER A 47 -10.33 -1.70 -5.44
C SER A 47 -9.58 -2.01 -4.13
N LEU A 48 -9.69 -3.23 -3.59
CA LEU A 48 -8.90 -3.66 -2.43
C LEU A 48 -7.40 -3.64 -2.74
N ARG A 49 -7.00 -4.22 -3.88
CA ARG A 49 -5.61 -4.24 -4.32
C ARG A 49 -5.04 -2.83 -4.46
N ASP A 50 -5.80 -1.90 -5.03
CA ASP A 50 -5.38 -0.52 -5.22
C ASP A 50 -5.18 0.20 -3.89
N VAL A 51 -6.12 0.05 -2.95
CA VAL A 51 -6.02 0.68 -1.63
C VAL A 51 -4.82 0.13 -0.84
N ILE A 52 -4.60 -1.18 -0.88
CA ILE A 52 -3.47 -1.82 -0.22
C ILE A 52 -2.15 -1.37 -0.86
N SER A 53 -2.10 -1.31 -2.19
CA SER A 53 -0.92 -0.88 -2.94
C SER A 53 -0.57 0.59 -2.69
N ARG A 54 -1.58 1.47 -2.65
CA ARG A 54 -1.41 2.88 -2.27
C ARG A 54 -0.85 3.01 -0.85
N LYS A 55 -1.35 2.23 0.11
CA LYS A 55 -0.84 2.24 1.49
C LYS A 55 0.63 1.81 1.57
N ARG A 56 1.05 0.83 0.76
CA ARG A 56 2.46 0.40 0.69
C ARG A 56 3.37 1.50 0.12
N ARG A 57 2.96 2.14 -0.98
CA ARG A 57 3.73 3.23 -1.61
C ARG A 57 3.89 4.45 -0.69
N GLY A 58 2.82 4.85 0.00
CA GLY A 58 2.89 5.96 0.95
C GLY A 58 3.71 5.67 2.21
N ARG A 59 3.87 4.39 2.61
CA ARG A 59 4.69 4.00 3.76
C ARG A 59 6.19 4.02 3.44
N SER A 60 6.58 3.66 2.21
CA SER A 60 7.98 3.70 1.78
C SER A 60 8.58 5.10 1.68
N GLN A 61 7.76 6.15 1.51
CA GLN A 61 8.24 7.54 1.46
C GLN A 61 8.50 8.18 2.83
N ARG A 62 8.27 7.47 3.95
CA ARG A 62 8.58 7.95 5.31
C ARG A 62 9.94 7.49 5.84
N ILE A 63 10.85 7.07 4.97
CA ILE A 63 12.23 6.82 5.36
C ILE A 63 12.97 8.14 5.16
N ILE A 64 13.24 8.80 6.29
CA ILE A 64 13.94 10.08 6.42
C ILE A 64 15.36 9.94 5.83
N PRO A 65 15.88 10.93 5.08
CA PRO A 65 17.29 10.96 4.70
C PRO A 65 18.16 11.03 5.96
N SER A 66 19.04 10.07 6.15
CA SER A 66 20.07 10.12 7.19
C SER A 66 20.91 11.38 6.99
N ASP A 67 20.86 12.23 8.01
CA ASP A 67 21.53 13.51 8.18
C ASP A 67 23.05 13.42 7.89
N PRO A 68 23.62 14.21 6.94
CA PRO A 68 25.06 14.24 6.68
C PRO A 68 25.87 15.07 7.71
N SER A 69 25.26 15.57 8.80
CA SER A 69 25.89 16.54 9.70
C SER A 69 27.00 16.01 10.63
N ASN A 70 27.49 14.78 10.47
CA ASN A 70 28.61 14.24 11.29
C ASN A 70 30.02 14.41 10.68
N ARG A 71 30.24 15.37 9.77
CA ARG A 71 31.60 15.81 9.38
C ARG A 71 31.99 17.06 10.16
N SER A 72 32.22 16.92 11.45
CA SER A 72 32.86 17.95 12.27
C SER A 72 33.80 17.29 13.27
N ALA A 73 35.06 17.10 12.85
CA ALA A 73 36.25 17.18 13.70
C ALA A 73 37.48 16.75 12.89
N ARG A 74 38.11 17.68 12.17
CA ARG A 74 39.55 17.59 11.92
C ARG A 74 40.15 18.91 12.39
N PRO A 75 40.85 18.94 13.54
CA PRO A 75 41.47 20.16 14.02
C PRO A 75 42.60 20.54 13.07
N ALA A 76 42.63 21.82 12.70
CA ALA A 76 43.74 22.42 11.99
C ALA A 76 44.99 22.43 12.89
N PRO A 77 46.17 22.02 12.41
CA PRO A 77 47.41 22.42 13.05
C PRO A 77 47.77 23.84 12.58
N SER A 78 47.57 24.80 13.47
CA SER A 78 48.14 26.15 13.38
C SER A 78 49.65 26.11 13.66
N ALA A 79 50.37 26.94 12.90
CA ALA A 79 51.67 27.56 13.22
C ALA A 79 52.95 26.68 13.17
N GLN A 80 53.83 26.98 12.20
CA GLN A 80 55.15 27.58 12.48
C GLN A 80 55.82 28.06 11.16
N MET A 81 55.97 29.38 10.99
CA MET A 81 57.09 30.03 10.26
C MET A 81 58.07 30.54 11.35
N PRO A 82 59.30 31.05 11.09
CA PRO A 82 60.06 31.23 9.83
C PRO A 82 61.52 30.70 9.96
N GLY A 83 62.35 30.85 8.91
CA GLY A 83 63.80 30.67 9.03
C GLY A 83 64.54 30.94 7.73
N GLU A 84 64.99 32.19 7.55
CA GLU A 84 65.97 32.60 6.56
C GLU A 84 67.36 32.01 6.88
N ALA A 85 68.06 31.53 5.86
CA ALA A 85 69.52 31.64 5.66
C ALA A 85 69.87 31.14 4.25
#